data_AF-A0A7C2IZ24-F1
#
_entry.id   AF-A0A7C2IZ24-F1
#
_cell.length_a   1.000
_cell.length_b   1.000
_cell.length_c   1.000
_cell.angle_alpha   90.00
_cell.angle_beta   90.00
_cell.angle_gamma   90.00
#
_symmetry.space_group_name_H-M   'P 1'
#
loop_
_entity.id
_entity.type
_entity.pdbx_description
1 polymer ?
#
loop_
_entity_poly.entity_id
_entity_poly.type
_entity_poly.pdbx_seq_one_letter_code
_entity_poly.pdbx_strand_id
1 'polypeptide(L)'
;EGSIFCGLDEVQHALAAGVVSLHCKIKARIQEVGPDGELVSRTVDTTPGRMLIYEILPQHPSINFERLINRVLTKKEIGQVIDEVYRHCGQKETVIFADRLMNLGFAYACRAGISFGKDDMIIPKSKWEYVRRTQEMVRQYEQQYADGLITRGEKYNKVVDAWNKCSELVAAEPALQPEAHVVAHGLGAEAYRIAGSVAGAFRLCTPAFWSGCYHGALQAHFARWAHSGDVPAAELDGVCRPLQTEARWLWFQCLHGLGHGVTIAAGYELGRALALCGRLADPWAREICYGGVFMEDWVGRPGAAAAHDHGAGHAPGGAAPPGAGHVHQSADHGGHAHHPVVASAGGEAPTASGITAIDTTDLAHPCSAVATRYERACYLFQTSRVLARTGGDFTRVTAFCAATPAHVRPLCYQSLGRDADAYGGGDDMVRARCVAAGDGAAWCHVGVAKNRVHDRHDPRAGLAYCAALPADEATRTLCGAAVGEEVRLFAELVGRAPLCASDDEAVTRGCRFAAGLERQRPAALPRYPVRP
;
A
#
# COMPACT_ATOMS: atom_id res chain seq x y z
N GLU A 1 -33.39 1.54 -15.16
CA GLU A 1 -32.12 2.29 -15.11
C GLU A 1 -32.27 3.55 -15.95
N GLY A 2 -31.71 4.69 -15.54
CA GLY A 2 -31.86 5.98 -16.23
C GLY A 2 -33.14 6.77 -15.91
N SER A 3 -33.93 6.34 -14.92
CA SER A 3 -35.13 7.05 -14.47
C SER A 3 -34.78 8.40 -13.83
N ILE A 4 -35.71 9.36 -13.95
CA ILE A 4 -35.55 10.73 -13.42
C ILE A 4 -36.52 10.90 -12.24
N PHE A 5 -36.00 11.35 -11.09
CA PHE A 5 -36.76 11.55 -9.86
C PHE A 5 -36.74 13.02 -9.43
N CYS A 6 -37.86 13.50 -8.90
CA CYS A 6 -38.06 14.88 -8.48
C CYS A 6 -37.45 15.21 -7.11
N GLY A 7 -37.09 14.20 -6.30
CA GLY A 7 -36.48 14.38 -5.00
C GLY A 7 -36.23 13.05 -4.27
N LEU A 8 -35.79 13.16 -3.02
CA LEU A 8 -35.44 12.00 -2.18
C LEU A 8 -36.65 11.13 -1.83
N ASP A 9 -37.80 11.73 -1.52
CA ASP A 9 -39.02 11.00 -1.12
C ASP A 9 -39.49 10.04 -2.22
N GLU A 10 -39.42 10.47 -3.48
CA GLU A 10 -39.79 9.65 -4.63
C GLU A 10 -38.80 8.50 -4.83
N VAL A 11 -37.50 8.74 -4.60
CA VAL A 11 -36.46 7.69 -4.65
C VAL A 11 -36.68 6.66 -3.54
N GLN A 12 -37.00 7.08 -2.32
CA GLN A 12 -37.33 6.18 -1.21
C GLN A 12 -38.60 5.36 -1.52
N HIS A 13 -39.64 5.99 -2.07
CA HIS A 13 -40.87 5.31 -2.48
C HIS A 13 -40.60 4.27 -3.57
N ALA A 14 -39.81 4.64 -4.59
CA ALA A 14 -39.43 3.74 -5.67
C ALA A 14 -38.56 2.57 -5.19
N LEU A 15 -37.68 2.79 -4.22
CA LEU A 15 -36.91 1.74 -3.55
C LEU A 15 -37.81 0.81 -2.74
N ALA A 16 -38.76 1.35 -1.97
CA ALA A 16 -39.70 0.57 -1.17
C ALA A 16 -40.65 -0.28 -2.04
N ALA A 17 -41.06 0.25 -3.19
CA ALA A 17 -41.85 -0.46 -4.18
C ALA A 17 -41.04 -1.47 -5.03
N GLY A 18 -39.71 -1.53 -4.87
CA GLY A 18 -38.84 -2.42 -5.64
C GLY A 18 -38.71 -2.06 -7.13
N VAL A 19 -39.08 -0.84 -7.51
CA VAL A 19 -39.02 -0.34 -8.91
C VAL A 19 -37.58 -0.02 -9.32
N VAL A 20 -36.74 0.36 -8.35
CA VAL A 20 -35.31 0.63 -8.53
C VAL A 20 -34.47 -0.13 -7.52
N SER A 21 -33.21 -0.40 -7.86
CA SER A 21 -32.23 -1.03 -6.96
C SER A 21 -31.21 -0.02 -6.44
N LEU A 22 -30.56 -0.31 -5.31
CA LEU A 22 -29.64 0.63 -4.64
C LEU A 22 -28.50 1.16 -5.53
N HIS A 23 -28.04 0.35 -6.50
CA HIS A 23 -26.88 0.66 -7.33
C HIS A 23 -27.23 1.04 -8.77
N CYS A 24 -28.51 1.06 -9.16
CA CYS A 24 -28.85 1.46 -10.52
C CYS A 24 -28.62 2.96 -10.72
N LYS A 25 -28.16 3.35 -11.91
CA LYS A 25 -27.95 4.76 -12.26
C LYS A 25 -29.29 5.46 -12.44
N ILE A 26 -29.47 6.60 -11.78
CA ILE A 26 -30.66 7.45 -11.82
C ILE A 26 -30.26 8.93 -11.98
N LYS A 27 -31.20 9.75 -12.42
CA LYS A 27 -31.10 11.21 -12.30
C LYS A 27 -32.01 11.66 -11.17
N ALA A 28 -31.47 12.36 -10.18
CA ALA A 28 -32.27 12.86 -9.06
C ALA A 28 -32.05 14.36 -8.88
N ARG A 29 -33.11 15.07 -8.48
CA ARG A 29 -33.00 16.46 -8.05
C ARG A 29 -32.61 16.51 -6.57
N ILE A 30 -31.59 17.31 -6.26
CA ILE A 30 -31.11 17.58 -4.90
C ILE A 30 -31.18 19.07 -4.62
N GLN A 31 -31.25 19.43 -3.33
CA GLN A 31 -31.21 20.80 -2.84
C GLN A 31 -29.94 21.02 -2.00
N GLU A 32 -29.12 21.99 -2.38
CA GLU A 32 -27.90 22.31 -1.65
C GLU A 32 -27.92 23.78 -1.22
N VAL A 33 -27.26 24.08 -0.10
CA VAL A 33 -27.08 25.47 0.32
C VAL A 33 -25.96 26.07 -0.53
N GLY A 34 -26.26 27.13 -1.26
CA GLY A 34 -25.28 27.87 -2.06
C GLY A 34 -24.33 28.72 -1.20
N PRO A 35 -23.28 29.31 -1.81
CA PRO A 35 -22.32 30.18 -1.13
C PRO A 35 -22.97 31.36 -0.41
N ASP A 36 -24.10 31.83 -0.94
CA ASP A 36 -24.86 32.99 -0.44
C ASP A 36 -25.87 32.60 0.65
N GLY A 37 -25.93 31.32 1.05
CA GLY A 37 -26.89 30.78 2.03
C GLY A 37 -28.25 30.39 1.45
N GLU A 38 -28.49 30.63 0.16
CA GLU A 38 -29.74 30.29 -0.54
C GLU A 38 -29.80 28.82 -0.98
N LEU A 39 -30.99 28.22 -1.00
CA LEU A 39 -31.18 26.84 -1.45
C LEU A 39 -31.19 26.77 -2.98
N VAL A 40 -30.23 26.06 -3.56
CA VAL A 40 -30.09 25.83 -4.99
C VAL A 40 -30.51 24.40 -5.33
N SER A 41 -31.48 24.26 -6.22
CA SER A 41 -31.88 22.95 -6.76
C SER A 41 -31.06 22.59 -7.99
N ARG A 42 -30.47 21.39 -8.01
CA ARG A 42 -29.78 20.85 -9.19
C ARG A 42 -30.14 19.39 -9.45
N THR A 43 -30.03 18.97 -10.71
CA THR A 43 -30.22 17.56 -11.11
C THR A 43 -28.85 16.92 -11.27
N VAL A 44 -28.68 15.74 -10.67
CA VAL A 44 -27.39 15.01 -10.64
C VAL A 44 -27.55 13.58 -11.11
N ASP A 45 -26.52 13.06 -11.79
CA ASP A 45 -26.40 11.64 -12.12
C ASP A 45 -25.86 10.88 -10.90
N THR A 46 -26.66 9.98 -10.33
CA THR A 46 -26.31 9.30 -9.07
C THR A 46 -26.98 7.92 -8.94
N THR A 47 -26.96 7.33 -7.75
CA THR A 47 -27.65 6.08 -7.42
C THR A 47 -28.61 6.27 -6.24
N PRO A 48 -29.69 5.48 -6.14
CA PRO A 48 -30.58 5.54 -4.97
C PRO A 48 -29.84 5.35 -3.64
N GLY A 49 -28.84 4.47 -3.59
CA GLY A 49 -28.03 4.26 -2.39
C GLY A 49 -27.27 5.52 -1.95
N ARG A 50 -26.73 6.31 -2.88
CA ARG A 50 -26.05 7.58 -2.57
C ARG A 50 -27.03 8.65 -2.10
N MET A 51 -28.25 8.66 -2.65
CA MET A 51 -29.31 9.59 -2.23
C MET A 51 -29.73 9.38 -0.77
N LEU A 52 -29.77 8.14 -0.29
CA LEU A 52 -30.04 7.84 1.12
C LEU A 52 -28.95 8.37 2.06
N ILE A 53 -27.70 8.42 1.60
CA ILE A 53 -26.59 8.99 2.37
C ILE A 53 -26.64 10.52 2.32
N TYR A 54 -27.12 11.09 1.22
CA TYR A 54 -27.36 12.53 1.12
C TYR A 54 -28.40 13.03 2.12
N GLU A 55 -29.44 12.25 2.42
CA GLU A 55 -30.47 12.58 3.41
C GLU A 55 -29.91 12.91 4.79
N ILE A 56 -28.86 12.21 5.20
CA ILE A 56 -28.29 12.35 6.54
C ILE A 56 -27.24 13.46 6.62
N LEU A 57 -26.81 14.04 5.49
CA LEU A 57 -25.82 15.11 5.47
C LEU A 57 -26.36 16.41 6.08
N PRO A 58 -25.52 17.17 6.82
CA PRO A 58 -25.89 18.51 7.28
C PRO A 58 -26.02 19.49 6.11
N GLN A 59 -27.00 20.39 6.20
CA GLN A 59 -27.16 21.48 5.24
C GLN A 59 -26.16 22.58 5.56
N HIS A 60 -25.10 22.70 4.75
CA HIS A 60 -24.08 23.73 4.92
C HIS A 60 -23.47 24.13 3.56
N PRO A 61 -23.14 25.42 3.31
CA PRO A 61 -22.59 25.88 2.03
C PRO A 61 -21.32 25.15 1.56
N SER A 62 -20.49 24.69 2.51
CA SER A 62 -19.24 23.98 2.23
C SER A 62 -19.41 22.47 2.01
N ILE A 63 -20.59 21.91 2.30
CA ILE A 63 -20.89 20.48 2.12
C ILE A 63 -21.57 20.29 0.77
N ASN A 64 -20.82 19.71 -0.17
CA ASN A 64 -21.28 19.49 -1.54
C ASN A 64 -21.44 18.00 -1.83
N PHE A 65 -22.62 17.58 -2.30
CA PHE A 65 -22.94 16.19 -2.62
C PHE A 65 -22.04 15.61 -3.71
N GLU A 66 -21.72 16.38 -4.74
CA GLU A 66 -20.90 15.93 -5.87
C GLU A 66 -19.49 15.55 -5.40
N ARG A 67 -18.90 16.43 -4.58
CA ARG A 67 -17.54 16.27 -4.07
C ARG A 67 -17.45 15.15 -3.03
N LEU A 68 -18.44 15.04 -2.15
CA LEU A 68 -18.33 14.22 -0.95
C LEU A 68 -18.94 12.82 -1.12
N ILE A 69 -20.15 12.71 -1.66
CA ILE A 69 -20.96 11.48 -1.64
C ILE A 69 -21.14 10.85 -3.02
N ASN A 70 -21.05 11.61 -4.12
CA ASN A 70 -21.32 11.07 -5.46
C ASN A 70 -20.17 10.22 -6.06
N ARG A 71 -19.59 9.34 -5.24
CA ARG A 71 -18.48 8.46 -5.57
C ARG A 71 -18.64 7.11 -4.86
N VAL A 72 -17.73 6.18 -5.12
CA VAL A 72 -17.66 4.94 -4.31
C VAL A 72 -17.15 5.33 -2.93
N LEU A 73 -17.90 4.95 -1.89
CA LEU A 73 -17.56 5.27 -0.51
C LEU A 73 -16.88 4.07 0.13
N THR A 74 -15.55 4.09 0.24
CA THR A 74 -14.81 3.15 1.08
C THR A 74 -14.71 3.70 2.50
N LYS A 75 -14.10 2.94 3.42
CA LYS A 75 -13.78 3.41 4.79
C LYS A 75 -13.11 4.79 4.78
N LYS A 76 -12.26 5.02 3.79
CA LYS A 76 -11.53 6.26 3.59
C LYS A 76 -12.45 7.44 3.28
N GLU A 77 -13.30 7.33 2.27
CA GLU A 77 -14.18 8.42 1.86
C GLU A 77 -15.18 8.75 2.96
N ILE A 78 -15.65 7.74 3.72
CA ILE A 78 -16.48 7.94 4.91
C ILE A 78 -15.75 8.81 5.94
N GLY A 79 -14.48 8.51 6.23
CA GLY A 79 -13.66 9.32 7.13
C GLY A 79 -13.54 10.78 6.67
N GLN A 80 -13.39 11.02 5.36
CA GLN A 80 -13.35 12.39 4.82
C GLN A 80 -14.67 13.13 5.00
N VAL A 81 -15.79 12.45 4.77
CA VAL A 81 -17.11 13.07 4.92
C VAL A 81 -17.30 13.53 6.36
N ILE A 82 -16.91 12.70 7.34
CA ILE A 82 -16.98 13.06 8.76
C ILE A 82 -16.05 14.24 9.08
N ASP A 83 -14.82 14.23 8.57
CA ASP A 83 -13.84 15.31 8.77
C ASP A 83 -14.31 16.66 8.17
N GLU A 84 -14.92 16.62 6.99
CA GLU A 84 -15.51 17.81 6.33
C GLU A 84 -16.72 18.35 7.11
N VAL A 85 -17.58 17.45 7.61
CA VAL A 85 -18.68 17.83 8.51
C VAL A 85 -18.13 18.46 9.78
N TYR A 86 -17.06 17.92 10.35
CA TYR A 86 -16.42 18.45 11.56
C TYR A 86 -15.83 19.85 11.35
N ARG A 87 -15.07 20.05 10.28
CA ARG A 87 -14.43 21.35 9.99
C ARG A 87 -15.44 22.46 9.74
N HIS A 88 -16.57 22.15 9.12
CA HIS A 88 -17.51 23.16 8.64
C HIS A 88 -18.78 23.30 9.51
N CYS A 89 -19.25 22.22 10.13
CA CYS A 89 -20.47 22.22 10.95
C CYS A 89 -20.19 22.07 12.46
N GLY A 90 -18.95 21.80 12.85
CA GLY A 90 -18.52 21.67 14.24
C GLY A 90 -18.90 20.34 14.90
N GLN A 91 -18.57 20.23 16.19
CA GLN A 91 -18.60 18.97 16.93
C GLN A 91 -20.00 18.36 17.05
N LYS A 92 -21.02 19.17 17.39
CA LYS A 92 -22.39 18.68 17.65
C LYS A 92 -22.99 18.00 16.41
N GLU A 93 -22.93 18.66 15.26
CA GLU A 93 -23.46 18.13 14.00
C GLU A 93 -22.71 16.89 13.54
N THR A 94 -21.39 16.84 13.79
CA THR A 94 -20.56 15.66 13.46
C THR A 94 -21.01 14.42 14.22
N VAL A 95 -21.29 14.56 15.52
CA VAL A 95 -21.76 13.43 16.34
C VAL A 95 -23.12 12.93 15.84
N ILE A 96 -24.05 13.84 15.55
CA ILE A 96 -25.38 13.50 15.00
C ILE A 96 -25.25 12.79 13.64
N PHE A 97 -24.39 13.30 12.77
CA PHE A 97 -24.12 12.72 11.47
C PHE A 97 -23.51 11.31 11.59
N ALA A 98 -22.52 11.13 12.46
CA ALA A 98 -21.85 9.85 12.67
C ALA A 98 -22.83 8.77 13.16
N ASP A 99 -23.71 9.11 14.11
CA ASP A 99 -24.74 8.20 14.61
C ASP A 99 -25.74 7.79 13.51
N ARG A 100 -26.18 8.76 12.69
CA ARG A 100 -27.09 8.48 11.55
C ARG A 100 -26.42 7.60 10.51
N LEU A 101 -25.16 7.88 10.19
CA LEU A 101 -24.38 7.09 9.23
C LEU A 101 -24.16 5.66 9.73
N MET A 102 -23.86 5.50 11.03
CA MET A 102 -23.73 4.20 11.68
C MET A 102 -25.03 3.40 11.56
N ASN A 103 -26.17 3.99 11.91
CA ASN A 103 -27.49 3.34 11.84
C ASN A 103 -27.85 2.94 10.41
N LEU A 104 -27.62 3.83 9.44
CA LEU A 104 -27.83 3.55 8.03
C LEU A 104 -26.94 2.40 7.55
N GLY A 105 -25.65 2.44 7.91
CA GLY A 105 -24.67 1.42 7.57
C GLY A 105 -25.05 0.04 8.10
N PHE A 106 -25.39 -0.08 9.39
CA PHE A 106 -25.81 -1.34 9.98
C PHE A 106 -27.10 -1.90 9.35
N ALA A 107 -28.09 -1.03 9.10
CA ALA A 107 -29.34 -1.45 8.48
C ALA A 107 -29.13 -2.02 7.08
N TYR A 108 -28.35 -1.34 6.24
CA TYR A 108 -28.09 -1.79 4.87
C TYR A 108 -27.09 -2.94 4.80
N ALA A 109 -26.11 -3.02 5.69
CA ALA A 109 -25.21 -4.17 5.79
C ALA A 109 -25.98 -5.45 6.14
N CYS A 110 -26.91 -5.37 7.10
CA CYS A 110 -27.77 -6.50 7.44
C CYS A 110 -28.69 -6.92 6.28
N ARG A 111 -29.32 -5.96 5.59
CA ARG A 111 -30.17 -6.22 4.42
C ARG A 111 -29.41 -6.80 3.23
N ALA A 112 -28.15 -6.40 3.04
CA ALA A 112 -27.32 -6.89 1.94
C ALA A 112 -27.01 -8.39 2.07
N GLY A 113 -27.07 -8.94 3.28
CA GLY A 113 -26.83 -10.37 3.51
C GLY A 113 -25.43 -10.81 3.05
N ILE A 114 -24.44 -9.91 3.13
CA ILE A 114 -23.06 -10.21 2.75
C ILE A 114 -22.57 -11.33 3.66
N SER A 115 -22.15 -12.42 3.03
CA SER A 115 -21.63 -13.62 3.68
C SER A 115 -20.31 -13.99 3.03
N PHE A 116 -19.54 -14.82 3.72
CA PHE A 116 -18.30 -15.39 3.21
C PHE A 116 -18.41 -16.91 3.25
N GLY A 117 -18.20 -17.54 2.11
CA GLY A 117 -18.28 -18.99 1.92
C GLY A 117 -17.02 -19.57 1.30
N LYS A 118 -17.00 -20.89 1.14
CA LYS A 118 -15.85 -21.59 0.55
C LYS A 118 -15.56 -21.18 -0.90
N ASP A 119 -16.59 -20.80 -1.64
CA ASP A 119 -16.51 -20.53 -3.08
C ASP A 119 -16.05 -19.09 -3.39
N ASP A 120 -16.02 -18.21 -2.38
CA ASP A 120 -15.43 -16.87 -2.49
C ASP A 120 -13.89 -16.93 -2.51
N MET A 121 -13.31 -18.04 -2.06
CA MET A 121 -11.86 -18.31 -2.13
C MET A 121 -11.50 -18.87 -3.52
N ILE A 122 -11.31 -17.98 -4.48
CA ILE A 122 -10.96 -18.34 -5.86
C ILE A 122 -9.53 -18.92 -5.90
N ILE A 123 -9.43 -20.21 -6.22
CA ILE A 123 -8.15 -20.88 -6.45
C ILE A 123 -7.79 -20.76 -7.94
N PRO A 124 -6.64 -20.18 -8.32
CA PRO A 124 -6.22 -20.10 -9.71
C PRO A 124 -6.10 -21.49 -10.35
N LYS A 125 -6.65 -21.65 -11.56
CA LYS A 125 -6.61 -22.94 -12.29
C LYS A 125 -5.17 -23.39 -12.60
N SER A 126 -4.28 -22.41 -12.82
CA SER A 126 -2.84 -22.55 -13.04
C SER A 126 -2.09 -23.14 -11.83
N LYS A 127 -2.64 -23.06 -10.61
CA LYS A 127 -1.99 -23.57 -9.37
C LYS A 127 -1.49 -25.02 -9.53
N TRP A 128 -2.33 -25.91 -10.07
CA TRP A 128 -1.98 -27.32 -10.20
C TRP A 128 -0.89 -27.58 -11.24
N GLU A 129 -0.73 -26.69 -12.22
CA GLU A 129 0.37 -26.77 -13.17
C GLU A 129 1.70 -26.49 -12.48
N TYR A 130 1.78 -25.41 -11.70
CA TYR A 130 2.99 -25.07 -10.93
C TYR A 130 3.34 -26.13 -9.90
N VAL A 131 2.35 -26.66 -9.18
CA VAL A 131 2.55 -27.73 -8.20
C VAL A 131 3.09 -28.99 -8.88
N ARG A 132 2.49 -29.43 -10.00
CA ARG A 132 2.95 -30.62 -10.73
C ARG A 132 4.36 -30.44 -11.27
N ARG A 133 4.67 -29.27 -11.84
CA ARG A 133 6.01 -28.95 -12.33
C ARG A 133 7.05 -29.00 -11.21
N THR A 134 6.70 -28.49 -10.03
CA THR A 134 7.59 -28.49 -8.86
C THR A 134 7.79 -29.89 -8.30
N GLN A 135 6.73 -30.70 -8.22
CA GLN A 135 6.83 -32.10 -7.83
C GLN A 135 7.78 -32.88 -8.76
N GLU A 136 7.72 -32.62 -10.07
CA GLU A 136 8.62 -33.25 -11.03
C GLU A 136 10.09 -32.82 -10.83
N MET A 137 10.34 -31.53 -10.58
CA MET A 137 11.69 -31.05 -10.22
C MET A 137 12.23 -31.71 -8.95
N VAL A 138 11.39 -31.86 -7.92
CA VAL A 138 11.77 -32.52 -6.66
C VAL A 138 12.13 -33.99 -6.90
N ARG A 139 11.36 -34.72 -7.72
CA ARG A 139 11.70 -36.10 -8.11
C ARG A 139 13.05 -36.19 -8.80
N GLN A 140 13.37 -35.24 -9.69
CA GLN A 140 14.67 -35.18 -10.34
C GLN A 140 15.81 -34.96 -9.35
N TYR A 141 15.62 -34.13 -8.32
CA TYR A 141 16.63 -33.94 -7.27
C TYR A 141 16.78 -35.17 -6.38
N GLU A 142 15.69 -35.90 -6.10
CA GLU A 142 15.77 -37.17 -5.39
C GLU A 142 16.54 -38.22 -6.18
N GLN A 143 16.32 -38.30 -7.50
CA GLN A 143 17.07 -39.19 -8.37
C GLN A 143 18.56 -38.81 -8.42
N GLN A 144 18.90 -37.53 -8.57
CA GLN A 144 20.30 -37.05 -8.52
C GLN A 144 20.99 -37.40 -7.20
N TYR A 145 20.26 -37.37 -6.08
CA TYR A 145 20.78 -37.78 -4.78
C TYR A 145 20.99 -39.30 -4.72
N ALA A 146 20.06 -40.09 -5.24
CA ALA A 146 20.18 -41.54 -5.32
C ALA A 146 21.35 -41.99 -6.21
N ASP A 147 21.60 -41.26 -7.30
CA ASP A 147 22.72 -41.47 -8.22
C ASP A 147 24.07 -40.97 -7.65
N GLY A 148 24.06 -40.35 -6.46
CA GLY A 148 25.26 -39.83 -5.80
C GLY A 148 25.84 -38.53 -6.40
N LEU A 149 25.07 -37.84 -7.25
CA LEU A 149 25.51 -36.61 -7.92
C LEU A 149 25.44 -35.38 -7.01
N ILE A 150 24.59 -35.40 -5.97
CA ILE A 150 24.43 -34.30 -5.00
C ILE A 150 24.43 -34.82 -3.57
N THR A 151 24.79 -33.96 -2.62
CA THR A 151 24.78 -34.28 -1.18
C THR A 151 23.38 -34.11 -0.56
N ARG A 152 23.20 -34.64 0.65
CA ARG A 152 21.92 -34.50 1.39
C ARG A 152 21.56 -33.05 1.69
N GLY A 153 22.55 -32.22 2.03
CA GLY A 153 22.35 -30.79 2.33
C GLY A 153 21.95 -30.00 1.08
N GLU A 154 22.63 -30.24 -0.04
CA GLU A 154 22.28 -29.62 -1.33
C GLU A 154 20.89 -30.02 -1.81
N LYS A 155 20.51 -31.30 -1.65
CA LYS A 155 19.14 -31.77 -1.96
C LYS A 155 18.11 -30.97 -1.16
N TYR A 156 18.32 -30.83 0.16
CA TYR A 156 17.38 -30.10 1.03
C TYR A 156 17.20 -28.66 0.54
N ASN A 157 18.30 -27.93 0.33
CA ASN A 157 18.24 -26.54 -0.14
C ASN A 157 17.55 -26.42 -1.50
N LYS A 158 17.87 -27.30 -2.47
CA LYS A 158 17.22 -27.30 -3.79
C LYS A 158 15.72 -27.56 -3.73
N VAL A 159 15.28 -28.48 -2.86
CA VAL A 159 13.85 -28.78 -2.68
C VAL A 159 13.11 -27.60 -2.05
N VAL A 160 13.70 -26.97 -1.03
CA VAL A 160 13.14 -25.76 -0.40
C VAL A 160 13.03 -24.63 -1.42
N ASP A 161 14.08 -24.36 -2.19
CA ASP A 161 14.08 -23.32 -3.24
C ASP A 161 13.01 -23.58 -4.31
N ALA A 162 12.85 -24.82 -4.75
CA ALA A 162 11.83 -25.17 -5.74
C ALA A 162 10.40 -24.91 -5.23
N TRP A 163 10.11 -25.23 -3.97
CA TRP A 163 8.80 -24.97 -3.36
C TRP A 163 8.57 -23.49 -3.05
N ASN A 164 9.60 -22.76 -2.64
CA ASN A 164 9.52 -21.30 -2.48
C ASN A 164 9.17 -20.63 -3.82
N LYS A 165 9.87 -21.00 -4.90
CA LYS A 165 9.59 -20.50 -6.25
C LYS A 165 8.20 -20.89 -6.75
N CYS A 166 7.71 -22.09 -6.43
CA CYS A 166 6.33 -22.48 -6.74
C CYS A 166 5.31 -21.58 -6.03
N SER A 167 5.57 -21.25 -4.76
CA SER A 167 4.71 -20.39 -3.96
C SER A 167 4.67 -18.97 -4.52
N GLU A 168 5.81 -18.44 -4.94
CA GLU A 168 5.91 -17.16 -5.65
C GLU A 168 5.15 -17.15 -6.97
N LEU A 169 5.25 -18.21 -7.79
CA LEU A 169 4.52 -18.32 -9.05
C LEU A 169 3.01 -18.36 -8.85
N VAL A 170 2.53 -19.10 -7.85
CA VAL A 170 1.10 -19.13 -7.50
C VAL A 170 0.64 -17.76 -7.00
N ALA A 171 1.45 -17.10 -6.17
CA ALA A 171 1.17 -15.76 -5.65
C ALA A 171 1.14 -14.70 -6.76
N ALA A 172 2.00 -14.82 -7.77
CA ALA A 172 2.11 -13.91 -8.91
C ALA A 172 0.93 -14.01 -9.91
N GLU A 173 -0.03 -14.92 -9.71
CA GLU A 173 -1.19 -15.06 -10.59
C GLU A 173 -2.02 -13.77 -10.63
N PRO A 174 -2.27 -13.16 -11.81
CA PRO A 174 -3.00 -11.90 -11.93
C PRO A 174 -4.37 -11.91 -11.25
N ALA A 175 -5.00 -13.08 -11.16
CA ALA A 175 -6.30 -13.26 -10.49
C ALA A 175 -6.24 -13.06 -8.96
N LEU A 176 -5.06 -13.13 -8.34
CA LEU A 176 -4.86 -12.93 -6.90
C LEU A 176 -4.35 -11.52 -6.57
N GLN A 177 -3.80 -10.80 -7.54
CA GLN A 177 -3.06 -9.56 -7.32
C GLN A 177 -3.87 -8.35 -6.80
N PRO A 178 -5.16 -8.12 -7.15
CA PRO A 178 -5.82 -6.85 -6.84
C PRO A 178 -5.89 -6.49 -5.35
N GLU A 179 -5.79 -7.46 -4.43
CA GLU A 179 -5.85 -7.21 -2.99
C GLU A 179 -4.86 -8.04 -2.15
N ALA A 180 -3.99 -8.83 -2.78
CA ALA A 180 -3.19 -9.81 -2.05
C ALA A 180 -2.24 -9.21 -1.00
N HIS A 181 -1.74 -7.98 -1.21
CA HIS A 181 -0.94 -7.29 -0.19
C HIS A 181 -1.77 -6.97 1.06
N VAL A 182 -2.98 -6.45 0.89
CA VAL A 182 -3.88 -6.13 2.01
C VAL A 182 -4.33 -7.40 2.72
N VAL A 183 -4.61 -8.48 1.97
CA VAL A 183 -4.89 -9.80 2.53
C VAL A 183 -3.68 -10.34 3.31
N ALA A 184 -2.46 -10.13 2.81
CA ALA A 184 -1.24 -10.55 3.49
C ALA A 184 -1.09 -9.86 4.85
N HIS A 185 -1.52 -8.60 5.02
CA HIS A 185 -1.57 -7.97 6.34
C HIS A 185 -2.49 -8.74 7.31
N GLY A 186 -3.68 -9.16 6.85
CA GLY A 186 -4.59 -9.99 7.65
C GLY A 186 -3.99 -11.33 8.05
N LEU A 187 -3.29 -11.99 7.12
CA LEU A 187 -2.55 -13.23 7.41
C LEU A 187 -1.43 -13.01 8.44
N GLY A 188 -0.72 -11.87 8.35
CA GLY A 188 0.29 -11.47 9.32
C GLY A 188 -0.26 -11.28 10.73
N ALA A 189 -1.43 -10.65 10.84
CA ALA A 189 -2.12 -10.47 12.11
C ALA A 189 -2.50 -11.82 12.75
N GLU A 190 -2.98 -12.76 11.94
CA GLU A 190 -3.32 -14.10 12.40
C GLU A 190 -2.06 -14.92 12.75
N ALA A 191 -1.00 -14.82 11.96
CA ALA A 191 0.30 -15.41 12.28
C ALA A 191 0.84 -14.91 13.63
N TYR A 192 0.68 -13.62 13.92
CA TYR A 192 1.02 -13.05 15.23
C TYR A 192 0.16 -13.63 16.37
N ARG A 193 -1.15 -13.77 16.15
CA ARG A 193 -2.06 -14.39 17.12
C ARG A 193 -1.67 -15.84 17.44
N ILE A 194 -1.28 -16.61 16.42
CA ILE A 194 -0.86 -18.02 16.57
C ILE A 194 0.50 -18.11 17.27
N ALA A 195 1.48 -17.33 16.84
CA ALA A 195 2.85 -17.43 17.32
C ALA A 195 3.10 -16.72 18.66
N GLY A 196 2.23 -15.79 19.06
CA GLY A 196 2.32 -15.02 20.31
C GLY A 196 3.47 -13.99 20.35
N SER A 197 4.29 -13.90 19.31
CA SER A 197 5.43 -12.97 19.21
C SER A 197 5.67 -12.55 17.77
N VAL A 198 6.25 -11.36 17.57
CA VAL A 198 6.58 -10.85 16.22
C VAL A 198 7.62 -11.74 15.53
N ALA A 199 8.69 -12.10 16.24
CA ALA A 199 9.70 -13.00 15.69
C ALA A 199 9.13 -14.39 15.33
N GLY A 200 8.20 -14.92 16.14
CA GLY A 200 7.50 -16.16 15.81
C GLY A 200 6.59 -16.01 14.58
N ALA A 201 5.86 -14.91 14.47
CA ALA A 201 5.01 -14.62 13.31
C ALA A 201 5.81 -14.53 12.01
N PHE A 202 6.99 -13.90 12.06
CA PHE A 202 7.87 -13.78 10.90
C PHE A 202 8.32 -15.13 10.35
N ARG A 203 8.47 -16.15 11.21
CA ARG A 203 8.80 -17.52 10.77
C ARG A 203 7.65 -18.24 10.07
N LEU A 204 6.41 -17.75 10.22
CA LEU A 204 5.23 -18.24 9.52
C LEU A 204 4.93 -17.43 8.25
N CYS A 205 5.52 -16.24 8.13
CA CYS A 205 5.30 -15.32 7.03
C CYS A 205 6.31 -15.54 5.88
N THR A 206 5.97 -14.99 4.72
CA THR A 206 6.84 -14.94 3.54
C THR A 206 6.96 -13.48 3.06
N PRO A 207 8.00 -13.13 2.28
CA PRO A 207 8.14 -11.78 1.72
C PRO A 207 7.16 -11.49 0.57
N ALA A 208 6.34 -12.47 0.17
CA ALA A 208 5.39 -12.33 -0.92
C ALA A 208 4.40 -11.17 -0.67
N PHE A 209 3.94 -10.57 -1.77
CA PHE A 209 3.06 -9.41 -1.74
C PHE A 209 3.64 -8.28 -0.89
N TRP A 210 4.83 -7.79 -1.27
CA TRP A 210 5.46 -6.63 -0.62
C TRP A 210 5.61 -6.76 0.89
N SER A 211 5.97 -7.96 1.36
CA SER A 211 6.17 -8.22 2.79
C SER A 211 4.94 -7.95 3.66
N GLY A 212 3.73 -7.97 3.07
CA GLY A 212 2.50 -7.61 3.77
C GLY A 212 2.24 -8.45 5.04
N CYS A 213 2.62 -9.73 5.04
CA CYS A 213 2.52 -10.59 6.22
C CYS A 213 3.38 -10.10 7.40
N TYR A 214 4.61 -9.65 7.13
CA TYR A 214 5.47 -9.07 8.15
C TYR A 214 4.88 -7.79 8.72
N HIS A 215 4.38 -6.90 7.86
CA HIS A 215 3.75 -5.64 8.29
C HIS A 215 2.50 -5.89 9.13
N GLY A 216 1.63 -6.80 8.69
CA GLY A 216 0.42 -7.20 9.42
C GLY A 216 0.71 -7.73 10.83
N ALA A 217 1.79 -8.49 11.00
CA ALA A 217 2.20 -8.98 12.33
C ALA A 217 2.59 -7.82 13.27
N LEU A 218 3.29 -6.80 12.76
CA LEU A 218 3.65 -5.60 13.53
C LEU A 218 2.42 -4.73 13.82
N GLN A 219 1.53 -4.56 12.83
CA GLN A 219 0.26 -3.85 12.99
C GLN A 219 -0.58 -4.48 14.12
N ALA A 220 -0.74 -5.81 14.11
CA ALA A 220 -1.44 -6.54 15.16
C ALA A 220 -0.76 -6.42 16.53
N HIS A 221 0.58 -6.47 16.56
CA HIS A 221 1.33 -6.28 17.79
C HIS A 221 1.09 -4.89 18.41
N PHE A 222 1.17 -3.83 17.61
CA PHE A 222 1.05 -2.45 18.09
C PHE A 222 -0.39 -1.97 18.28
N ALA A 223 -1.39 -2.66 17.71
CA ALA A 223 -2.80 -2.33 17.87
C ALA A 223 -3.27 -2.26 19.33
N ARG A 224 -2.59 -2.95 20.26
CA ARG A 224 -2.91 -2.87 21.71
C ARG A 224 -2.74 -1.47 22.30
N TRP A 225 -1.95 -0.60 21.65
CA TRP A 225 -1.75 0.79 22.06
C TRP A 225 -2.56 1.77 21.21
N ALA A 226 -3.46 1.32 20.32
CA ALA A 226 -4.23 2.22 19.44
C ALA A 226 -5.08 3.26 20.21
N HIS A 227 -5.43 2.99 21.48
CA HIS A 227 -6.23 3.90 22.30
C HIS A 227 -5.42 4.82 23.21
N SER A 228 -4.26 4.36 23.71
CA SER A 228 -3.39 5.20 24.54
C SER A 228 -2.38 5.98 23.71
N GLY A 229 -1.88 5.36 22.64
CA GLY A 229 -0.72 5.75 21.81
C GLY A 229 0.58 5.96 22.59
N ASP A 230 0.62 5.50 23.83
CA ASP A 230 1.77 5.55 24.73
C ASP A 230 2.52 4.22 24.67
N VAL A 231 3.28 4.06 23.59
CA VAL A 231 4.13 2.88 23.39
C VAL A 231 5.38 3.01 24.26
N PRO A 232 5.71 2.03 25.13
CA PRO A 232 6.94 2.04 25.92
C PRO A 232 8.19 2.00 25.04
N ALA A 233 9.28 2.66 25.47
CA ALA A 233 10.53 2.66 24.69
C ALA A 233 11.13 1.24 24.54
N ALA A 234 10.96 0.41 25.57
CA ALA A 234 11.39 -0.98 25.54
C ALA A 234 10.67 -1.81 24.46
N GLU A 235 9.42 -1.49 24.14
CA GLU A 235 8.67 -2.17 23.06
C GLU A 235 9.20 -1.74 21.69
N LEU A 236 9.39 -0.42 21.49
CA LEU A 236 9.93 0.15 20.25
C LEU A 236 11.30 -0.44 19.90
N ASP A 237 12.25 -0.42 20.85
CA ASP A 237 13.60 -0.94 20.61
C ASP A 237 13.67 -2.47 20.71
N GLY A 238 12.73 -3.11 21.41
CA GLY A 238 12.81 -4.52 21.77
C GLY A 238 12.21 -5.46 20.73
N VAL A 239 11.09 -5.06 20.10
CA VAL A 239 10.27 -5.96 19.27
C VAL A 239 11.04 -6.55 18.08
N CYS A 240 11.94 -5.78 17.47
CA CYS A 240 12.73 -6.21 16.31
C CYS A 240 14.11 -6.76 16.64
N ARG A 241 14.58 -6.69 17.90
CA ARG A 241 15.92 -7.19 18.29
C ARG A 241 16.15 -8.66 17.95
N PRO A 242 15.19 -9.59 18.16
CA PRO A 242 15.42 -10.99 17.84
C PRO A 242 15.76 -11.23 16.37
N LEU A 243 15.24 -10.39 15.47
CA LEU A 243 15.45 -10.51 14.02
C LEU A 243 16.76 -9.88 13.54
N GLN A 244 17.40 -9.04 14.36
CA GLN A 244 18.66 -8.37 14.04
C GLN A 244 19.79 -9.35 13.74
N THR A 245 19.82 -10.48 14.46
CA THR A 245 20.86 -11.51 14.32
C THR A 245 20.51 -12.62 13.34
N GLU A 246 19.24 -12.72 12.90
CA GLU A 246 18.78 -13.78 12.01
C GLU A 246 19.07 -13.44 10.54
N ALA A 247 18.65 -12.26 10.09
CA ALA A 247 18.94 -11.75 8.75
C ALA A 247 18.73 -10.24 8.69
N ARG A 248 19.67 -9.51 8.06
CA ARG A 248 19.56 -8.05 7.90
C ARG A 248 18.27 -7.64 7.18
N TRP A 249 17.81 -8.44 6.23
CA TRP A 249 16.53 -8.25 5.54
C TRP A 249 15.32 -8.35 6.49
N LEU A 250 15.24 -9.39 7.34
CA LEU A 250 14.13 -9.53 8.28
C LEU A 250 14.12 -8.41 9.32
N TRP A 251 15.31 -7.95 9.74
CA TRP A 251 15.42 -6.79 10.61
C TRP A 251 14.92 -5.51 9.93
N PHE A 252 15.30 -5.28 8.66
CA PHE A 252 14.76 -4.19 7.84
C PHE A 252 13.22 -4.27 7.76
N GLN A 253 12.66 -5.44 7.43
CA GLN A 253 11.22 -5.64 7.31
C GLN A 253 10.48 -5.41 8.63
N CYS A 254 11.07 -5.83 9.76
CA CYS A 254 10.50 -5.55 11.07
C CYS A 254 10.50 -4.06 11.39
N LEU A 255 11.61 -3.35 11.15
CA LEU A 255 11.70 -1.91 11.39
C LEU A 255 10.76 -1.10 10.48
N HIS A 256 10.60 -1.53 9.24
CA HIS A 256 9.66 -0.94 8.30
C HIS A 256 8.22 -1.17 8.77
N GLY A 257 7.86 -2.42 9.07
CA GLY A 257 6.55 -2.80 9.63
C GLY A 257 6.26 -2.15 10.99
N LEU A 258 7.28 -1.87 11.81
CA LEU A 258 7.14 -1.11 13.05
C LEU A 258 6.60 0.30 12.74
N GLY A 259 7.04 0.93 11.65
CA GLY A 259 6.47 2.17 11.14
C GLY A 259 4.96 2.10 10.94
N HIS A 260 4.47 1.03 10.29
CA HIS A 260 3.03 0.80 10.12
C HIS A 260 2.32 0.63 11.47
N GLY A 261 2.91 -0.17 12.37
CA GLY A 261 2.36 -0.43 13.70
C GLY A 261 2.27 0.83 14.57
N VAL A 262 3.29 1.67 14.58
CA VAL A 262 3.27 2.93 15.36
C VAL A 262 2.34 3.96 14.76
N THR A 263 2.07 3.93 13.44
CA THR A 263 1.00 4.73 12.83
C THR A 263 -0.36 4.34 13.39
N ILE A 264 -0.64 3.04 13.54
CA ILE A 264 -1.87 2.56 14.20
C ILE A 264 -1.91 2.97 15.68
N ALA A 265 -0.82 2.76 16.42
CA ALA A 265 -0.75 3.16 17.83
C ALA A 265 -0.95 4.67 18.02
N ALA A 266 -0.46 5.48 17.08
CA ALA A 266 -0.63 6.92 17.08
C ALA A 266 -2.02 7.39 16.64
N GLY A 267 -2.93 6.48 16.27
CA GLY A 267 -4.27 6.82 15.77
C GLY A 267 -4.23 7.51 14.40
N TYR A 268 -3.25 7.17 13.56
CA TYR A 268 -3.00 7.81 12.27
C TYR A 268 -2.69 9.32 12.36
N GLU A 269 -2.15 9.80 13.49
CA GLU A 269 -1.58 11.15 13.59
C GLU A 269 -0.10 11.13 13.17
N LEU A 270 0.21 11.69 11.98
CA LEU A 270 1.53 11.61 11.36
C LEU A 270 2.65 12.12 12.26
N GLY A 271 2.47 13.31 12.86
CA GLY A 271 3.47 13.90 13.76
C GLY A 271 3.77 13.02 14.98
N ARG A 272 2.75 12.35 15.52
CA ARG A 272 2.86 11.44 16.66
C ARG A 272 3.53 10.12 16.26
N ALA A 273 3.18 9.56 15.11
CA ALA A 273 3.82 8.35 14.59
C ALA A 273 5.32 8.56 14.33
N LEU A 274 5.70 9.69 13.70
CA LEU A 274 7.10 10.06 13.50
C LEU A 274 7.83 10.29 14.83
N ALA A 275 7.17 10.87 15.84
CA ALA A 275 7.77 11.04 17.17
C ALA A 275 8.03 9.69 17.86
N LEU A 276 7.15 8.69 17.68
CA LEU A 276 7.39 7.33 18.17
C LEU A 276 8.61 6.69 17.50
N CYS A 277 8.73 6.76 16.17
CA CYS A 277 9.94 6.32 15.46
C CYS A 277 11.20 7.05 15.98
N GLY A 278 11.11 8.35 16.25
CA GLY A 278 12.24 9.17 16.71
C GLY A 278 12.85 8.74 18.05
N ARG A 279 12.14 7.91 18.82
CA ARG A 279 12.60 7.35 20.10
C ARG A 279 13.49 6.11 19.95
N LEU A 280 13.57 5.51 18.76
CA LEU A 280 14.47 4.39 18.50
C LEU A 280 15.93 4.82 18.66
N ALA A 281 16.74 3.96 19.29
CA ALA A 281 18.13 4.28 19.59
C ALA A 281 19.03 4.33 18.35
N ASP A 282 18.81 3.43 17.40
CA ASP A 282 19.65 3.29 16.20
C ASP A 282 19.21 4.28 15.09
N PRO A 283 20.11 5.11 14.54
CA PRO A 283 19.76 6.07 13.50
C PRO A 283 19.21 5.43 12.23
N TRP A 284 19.71 4.25 11.83
CA TRP A 284 19.21 3.56 10.65
C TRP A 284 17.81 2.99 10.89
N ALA A 285 17.54 2.45 12.08
CA ALA A 285 16.22 2.01 12.50
C ALA A 285 15.18 3.14 12.45
N ARG A 286 15.56 4.36 12.86
CA ARG A 286 14.69 5.55 12.74
C ARG A 286 14.30 5.83 11.29
N GLU A 287 15.28 5.86 10.38
CA GLU A 287 15.03 6.13 8.95
C GLU A 287 14.13 5.07 8.32
N ILE A 288 14.34 3.78 8.62
CA ILE A 288 13.48 2.71 8.11
C ILE A 288 12.06 2.81 8.68
N CYS A 289 11.93 3.12 9.97
CA CYS A 289 10.64 3.34 10.63
C CYS A 289 9.87 4.52 10.02
N TYR A 290 10.54 5.66 9.75
CA TYR A 290 9.92 6.79 9.08
C TYR A 290 9.39 6.40 7.69
N GLY A 291 10.16 5.59 6.94
CA GLY A 291 9.72 5.06 5.65
C GLY A 291 8.41 4.28 5.75
N GLY A 292 8.29 3.39 6.76
CA GLY A 292 7.06 2.64 7.03
C GLY A 292 5.91 3.52 7.51
N VAL A 293 6.17 4.52 8.36
CA VAL A 293 5.15 5.50 8.79
C VAL A 293 4.59 6.22 7.59
N PHE A 294 5.45 6.76 6.72
CA PHE A 294 4.99 7.43 5.52
C PHE A 294 4.24 6.46 4.62
N MET A 295 4.77 5.28 4.30
CA MET A 295 4.05 4.29 3.48
C MET A 295 2.65 3.99 4.02
N GLU A 296 2.50 3.73 5.32
CA GLU A 296 1.20 3.49 5.95
C GLU A 296 0.30 4.74 5.99
N ASP A 297 0.86 5.91 6.29
CA ASP A 297 0.12 7.18 6.28
C ASP A 297 -0.40 7.51 4.89
N TRP A 298 0.39 7.18 3.86
CA TRP A 298 0.04 7.31 2.46
C TRP A 298 -1.08 6.34 2.08
N VAL A 299 -0.87 5.04 2.27
CA VAL A 299 -1.83 3.98 1.91
C VAL A 299 -3.13 4.10 2.72
N GLY A 300 -3.02 4.44 4.00
CA GLY A 300 -4.12 4.54 4.96
C GLY A 300 -4.99 5.80 4.83
N ARG A 301 -4.56 6.84 4.10
CA ARG A 301 -5.30 8.12 3.99
C ARG A 301 -5.82 8.47 2.60
N PRO A 302 -6.94 9.20 2.52
CA PRO A 302 -7.28 10.12 1.43
C PRO A 302 -6.67 10.03 0.02
N GLY A 303 -7.23 9.32 -0.96
CA GLY A 303 -6.77 9.40 -2.37
C GLY A 303 -5.63 8.45 -2.81
N ALA A 304 -4.74 7.95 -1.95
CA ALA A 304 -3.61 7.10 -2.38
C ALA A 304 -3.94 5.75 -3.07
N ALA A 305 -5.22 5.35 -3.14
CA ALA A 305 -5.62 4.08 -3.76
C ALA A 305 -5.45 4.09 -5.29
N ALA A 306 -5.32 5.26 -5.93
CA ALA A 306 -5.08 5.30 -7.38
C ALA A 306 -3.76 4.62 -7.76
N ALA A 307 -2.74 4.63 -6.90
CA ALA A 307 -1.46 3.98 -7.17
C ALA A 307 -1.45 2.45 -6.96
N HIS A 308 -2.54 1.90 -6.43
CA HIS A 308 -2.74 0.46 -6.25
C HIS A 308 -3.99 -0.06 -6.98
N ASP A 309 -4.69 0.79 -7.73
CA ASP A 309 -5.73 0.35 -8.65
C ASP A 309 -5.07 -0.23 -9.90
N HIS A 310 -4.65 -1.50 -9.79
CA HIS A 310 -4.19 -2.27 -10.93
C HIS A 310 -5.38 -2.51 -11.86
N GLY A 311 -5.52 -1.63 -12.85
CA GLY A 311 -6.19 -1.92 -14.11
C GLY A 311 -7.65 -2.36 -13.99
N ALA A 312 -8.56 -1.39 -14.08
CA ALA A 312 -9.94 -1.63 -14.47
C ALA A 312 -10.00 -2.47 -15.76
N GLY A 313 -10.30 -3.76 -15.60
CA GLY A 313 -10.53 -4.73 -16.66
C GLY A 313 -11.90 -5.40 -16.52
N HIS A 314 -12.96 -4.64 -16.26
CA HIS A 314 -14.33 -5.14 -16.40
C HIS A 314 -15.14 -4.22 -17.29
N ALA A 315 -15.28 -4.61 -18.55
CA ALA A 315 -16.36 -4.16 -19.42
C ALA A 315 -17.70 -4.69 -18.87
N PRO A 316 -18.81 -3.92 -18.95
CA PRO A 316 -20.09 -4.32 -18.39
C PRO A 316 -20.84 -5.24 -19.36
N GLY A 317 -21.30 -6.40 -18.90
CA GLY A 317 -22.30 -7.18 -19.63
C GLY A 317 -22.22 -8.68 -19.37
N GLY A 318 -23.19 -9.21 -18.62
CA GLY A 318 -23.39 -10.66 -18.49
C GLY A 318 -24.14 -11.03 -17.22
N ALA A 319 -25.48 -10.93 -17.27
CA ALA A 319 -26.36 -11.48 -16.25
C ALA A 319 -26.24 -13.02 -16.19
N ALA A 320 -26.28 -13.60 -14.98
CA ALA A 320 -26.52 -15.03 -14.78
C ALA A 320 -27.49 -15.27 -13.60
N PRO A 321 -28.30 -16.35 -13.64
CA PRO A 321 -29.66 -16.39 -13.09
C PRO A 321 -29.76 -17.03 -11.68
N PRO A 322 -30.94 -16.98 -11.03
CA PRO A 322 -31.11 -17.40 -9.63
C PRO A 322 -31.64 -18.84 -9.49
N GLY A 323 -31.28 -19.50 -8.38
CA GLY A 323 -32.10 -20.56 -7.79
C GLY A 323 -31.33 -21.75 -7.20
N ALA A 324 -31.34 -21.86 -5.87
CA ALA A 324 -31.73 -23.06 -5.10
C ALA A 324 -31.38 -22.86 -3.63
N GLY A 325 -32.35 -23.07 -2.74
CA GLY A 325 -32.27 -22.73 -1.32
C GLY A 325 -32.05 -23.88 -0.36
N HIS A 326 -32.17 -23.51 0.92
CA HIS A 326 -32.26 -24.34 2.14
C HIS A 326 -30.93 -25.01 2.57
N VAL A 327 -30.54 -25.13 3.85
CA VAL A 327 -31.22 -25.13 5.16
C VAL A 327 -30.23 -24.59 6.22
N HIS A 328 -30.76 -23.93 7.25
CA HIS A 328 -30.08 -23.59 8.52
C HIS A 328 -29.24 -24.72 9.12
N GLN A 329 -28.06 -24.41 9.64
CA GLN A 329 -27.69 -24.80 11.01
C GLN A 329 -26.56 -23.91 11.55
N SER A 330 -26.83 -23.43 12.75
CA SER A 330 -26.06 -22.52 13.59
C SER A 330 -24.73 -23.13 14.04
N ALA A 331 -23.66 -22.34 13.94
CA ALA A 331 -22.46 -22.50 14.72
C ALA A 331 -21.86 -21.11 15.00
N ASP A 332 -22.10 -20.64 16.22
CA ASP A 332 -21.37 -19.56 16.86
C ASP A 332 -19.87 -19.91 16.93
N HIS A 333 -19.02 -18.99 16.45
CA HIS A 333 -17.90 -18.38 17.20
C HIS A 333 -16.81 -17.82 16.27
N GLY A 334 -16.53 -16.52 16.44
CA GLY A 334 -15.15 -16.01 16.42
C GLY A 334 -14.66 -15.29 15.17
N GLY A 335 -15.47 -14.46 14.52
CA GLY A 335 -15.00 -13.60 13.42
C GLY A 335 -14.97 -12.13 13.79
N HIS A 336 -13.87 -11.60 14.36
CA HIS A 336 -13.61 -10.16 14.40
C HIS A 336 -12.11 -9.83 14.49
N ALA A 337 -11.59 -9.18 13.45
CA ALA A 337 -10.50 -8.20 13.56
C ALA A 337 -10.74 -7.07 12.53
N HIS A 338 -11.93 -6.47 12.57
CA HIS A 338 -12.15 -5.14 12.01
C HIS A 338 -11.80 -4.14 13.10
N HIS A 339 -10.67 -3.43 12.96
CA HIS A 339 -10.29 -2.40 13.93
C HIS A 339 -11.27 -1.21 13.87
N PRO A 340 -11.91 -0.84 14.99
CA PRO A 340 -12.73 0.35 15.08
C PRO A 340 -11.84 1.60 15.01
N VAL A 341 -12.27 2.59 14.23
CA VAL A 341 -11.75 3.97 14.33
C VAL A 341 -12.32 4.53 15.63
N VAL A 342 -11.46 4.80 16.62
CA VAL A 342 -11.87 5.48 17.85
C VAL A 342 -11.84 6.97 17.61
N ALA A 343 -12.99 7.61 17.81
CA ALA A 343 -13.10 9.06 17.88
C ALA A 343 -12.16 9.59 18.99
N SER A 344 -11.33 10.57 18.64
CA SER A 344 -10.38 11.19 19.55
C SER A 344 -11.09 11.88 20.72
N ALA A 345 -10.84 11.42 21.95
CA ALA A 345 -11.04 12.22 23.14
C ALA A 345 -9.80 13.11 23.32
N GLY A 346 -10.00 14.42 23.38
CA GLY A 346 -8.94 15.40 23.56
C GLY A 346 -8.20 15.21 24.88
N GLY A 347 -6.88 15.07 24.79
CA GLY A 347 -5.94 15.21 25.88
C GLY A 347 -4.64 15.80 25.32
N GLU A 348 -4.31 17.03 25.70
CA GLU A 348 -3.11 17.73 25.26
C GLU A 348 -1.85 17.03 25.80
N ALA A 349 -1.06 16.44 24.90
CA ALA A 349 0.33 16.09 25.12
C ALA A 349 1.20 16.76 24.04
N PRO A 350 2.46 17.12 24.32
CA PRO A 350 3.21 18.10 23.53
C PRO A 350 3.53 17.56 22.13
N THR A 351 3.10 18.27 21.09
CA THR A 351 3.27 17.90 19.68
C THR A 351 4.68 18.25 19.20
N ALA A 352 5.53 17.25 18.99
CA ALA A 352 6.88 17.43 18.41
C ALA A 352 6.88 17.63 16.88
N SER A 353 5.72 17.69 16.23
CA SER A 353 5.53 18.11 14.84
C SER A 353 4.07 18.47 14.65
N GLY A 354 3.76 19.75 14.43
CA GLY A 354 2.41 20.29 14.29
C GLY A 354 1.67 19.92 13.00
N ILE A 355 1.87 18.71 12.47
CA ILE A 355 1.17 18.22 11.27
C ILE A 355 -0.05 17.43 11.70
N THR A 356 -1.13 18.15 12.02
CA THR A 356 -2.43 17.58 12.41
C THR A 356 -3.45 17.58 11.27
N ALA A 357 -3.28 18.43 10.24
CA ALA A 357 -4.20 18.53 9.11
C ALA A 357 -3.47 18.47 7.76
N ILE A 358 -3.97 17.64 6.85
CA ILE A 358 -3.44 17.52 5.48
C ILE A 358 -3.95 18.68 4.62
N ASP A 359 -3.03 19.49 4.10
CA ASP A 359 -3.37 20.46 3.06
C ASP A 359 -3.69 19.72 1.75
N THR A 360 -4.96 19.78 1.32
CA THR A 360 -5.41 19.15 0.08
C THR A 360 -5.09 19.95 -1.18
N THR A 361 -4.73 21.22 -1.03
CA THR A 361 -4.38 22.12 -2.13
C THR A 361 -2.89 22.06 -2.46
N ASP A 362 -2.05 21.78 -1.47
CA ASP A 362 -0.62 21.54 -1.67
C ASP A 362 -0.33 20.09 -2.10
N LEU A 363 0.22 19.95 -3.32
CA LEU A 363 0.68 18.68 -3.88
C LEU A 363 1.98 18.18 -3.22
N ALA A 364 2.76 19.04 -2.58
CA ALA A 364 3.99 18.68 -1.86
C ALA A 364 3.73 18.31 -0.39
N HIS A 365 2.56 18.63 0.15
CA HIS A 365 2.19 18.26 1.51
C HIS A 365 2.02 16.72 1.66
N PRO A 366 2.40 16.10 2.80
CA PRO A 366 2.99 16.70 3.99
C PRO A 366 4.51 16.89 3.87
N CYS A 367 5.18 16.45 2.81
CA CYS A 367 6.63 16.60 2.69
C CYS A 367 7.11 18.06 2.66
N SER A 368 6.26 19.01 2.29
CA SER A 368 6.51 20.45 2.42
C SER A 368 6.47 20.98 3.85
N ALA A 369 5.82 20.25 4.77
CA ALA A 369 5.56 20.66 6.15
C ALA A 369 6.36 19.86 7.20
N VAL A 370 6.97 18.74 6.79
CA VAL A 370 7.82 17.92 7.68
C VAL A 370 9.20 18.56 7.86
N ALA A 371 9.82 18.30 9.01
CA ALA A 371 11.21 18.70 9.25
C ALA A 371 12.17 17.99 8.28
N THR A 372 13.30 18.63 7.96
CA THR A 372 14.29 18.14 6.98
C THR A 372 14.77 16.71 7.23
N ARG A 373 14.82 16.28 8.49
CA ARG A 373 15.17 14.88 8.85
C ARG A 373 14.18 13.84 8.29
N TYR A 374 12.94 14.21 8.02
CA TYR A 374 11.90 13.31 7.50
C TYR A 374 11.73 13.41 5.98
N GLU A 375 12.28 14.44 5.35
CA GLU A 375 12.12 14.69 3.91
C GLU A 375 12.56 13.49 3.08
N ARG A 376 13.64 12.81 3.49
CA ARG A 376 14.15 11.64 2.76
C ARG A 376 13.08 10.55 2.66
N ALA A 377 12.54 10.13 3.80
CA ALA A 377 11.53 9.09 3.87
C ALA A 377 10.21 9.54 3.21
N CYS A 378 9.85 10.81 3.36
CA CYS A 378 8.61 11.36 2.82
C CYS A 378 8.62 11.40 1.28
N TYR A 379 9.66 11.98 0.67
CA TYR A 379 9.73 12.16 -0.79
C TYR A 379 9.91 10.85 -1.57
N LEU A 380 10.27 9.74 -0.91
CA LEU A 380 10.29 8.39 -1.51
C LEU A 380 8.89 7.81 -1.79
N PHE A 381 7.84 8.43 -1.25
CA PHE A 381 6.44 8.02 -1.46
C PHE A 381 5.53 9.17 -1.92
N GLN A 382 6.04 10.41 -1.98
CA GLN A 382 5.25 11.60 -2.30
C GLN A 382 4.55 11.51 -3.65
N THR A 383 5.19 10.92 -4.66
CA THR A 383 4.61 10.86 -6.01
C THR A 383 3.35 10.01 -6.06
N SER A 384 3.16 9.02 -5.18
CA SER A 384 1.93 8.21 -5.19
C SER A 384 0.71 9.06 -4.84
N ARG A 385 0.86 10.02 -3.92
CA ARG A 385 -0.21 11.00 -3.65
C ARG A 385 -0.44 11.93 -4.81
N VAL A 386 0.63 12.44 -5.41
CA VAL A 386 0.50 13.36 -6.55
C VAL A 386 -0.22 12.65 -7.68
N LEU A 387 0.18 11.42 -7.99
CA LEU A 387 -0.41 10.56 -9.00
C LEU A 387 -1.89 10.28 -8.72
N ALA A 388 -2.23 10.02 -7.46
CA ALA A 388 -3.61 9.90 -7.03
C ALA A 388 -4.45 11.16 -7.23
N ARG A 389 -3.89 12.33 -6.93
CA ARG A 389 -4.59 13.61 -7.10
C ARG A 389 -4.66 14.07 -8.54
N THR A 390 -3.76 13.58 -9.38
CA THR A 390 -3.75 13.89 -10.82
C THR A 390 -4.45 12.83 -11.67
N GLY A 391 -5.10 11.83 -11.05
CA GLY A 391 -5.84 10.80 -11.76
C GLY A 391 -4.96 9.86 -12.58
N GLY A 392 -3.74 9.57 -12.12
CA GLY A 392 -2.79 8.71 -12.83
C GLY A 392 -1.97 9.42 -13.91
N ASP A 393 -2.03 10.76 -13.99
CA ASP A 393 -1.28 11.52 -14.99
C ASP A 393 0.20 11.66 -14.61
N PHE A 394 1.02 10.77 -15.16
CA PHE A 394 2.49 10.76 -15.00
C PHE A 394 3.16 12.04 -15.53
N THR A 395 2.56 12.74 -16.49
CA THR A 395 3.13 14.01 -17.00
C THR A 395 3.08 15.08 -15.92
N ARG A 396 1.96 15.16 -15.19
CA ARG A 396 1.82 16.08 -14.05
C ARG A 396 2.73 15.71 -12.88
N VAL A 397 2.93 14.42 -12.60
CA VAL A 397 3.87 13.97 -11.56
C VAL A 397 5.32 14.31 -11.92
N THR A 398 5.70 14.13 -13.18
CA THR A 398 7.01 14.55 -13.67
C THR A 398 7.22 16.06 -13.50
N ALA A 399 6.24 16.89 -13.88
CA ALA A 399 6.31 18.33 -13.68
C ALA A 399 6.44 18.71 -12.20
N PHE A 400 5.73 18.00 -11.31
CA PHE A 400 5.88 18.15 -9.86
C PHE A 400 7.30 17.83 -9.37
N CYS A 401 7.90 16.72 -9.81
CA CYS A 401 9.28 16.40 -9.42
C CYS A 401 10.29 17.40 -9.99
N ALA A 402 10.08 17.94 -11.20
CA ALA A 402 10.93 18.98 -11.75
C ALA A 402 10.91 20.27 -10.91
N ALA A 403 9.74 20.63 -10.37
CA ALA A 403 9.55 21.79 -9.49
C ALA A 403 10.02 21.57 -8.04
N THR A 404 10.26 20.31 -7.65
CA THR A 404 10.69 19.94 -6.29
C THR A 404 12.10 20.46 -5.98
N PRO A 405 12.40 20.89 -4.73
CA PRO A 405 13.72 21.41 -4.36
C PRO A 405 14.88 20.46 -4.73
N ALA A 406 16.01 21.03 -5.15
CA ALA A 406 17.10 20.29 -5.78
C ALA A 406 17.68 19.17 -4.89
N HIS A 407 17.68 19.35 -3.57
CA HIS A 407 18.21 18.34 -2.64
C HIS A 407 17.31 17.11 -2.54
N VAL A 408 15.98 17.25 -2.58
CA VAL A 408 15.03 16.11 -2.50
C VAL A 408 14.56 15.61 -3.87
N ARG A 409 14.82 16.36 -4.94
CA ARG A 409 14.40 16.03 -6.32
C ARG A 409 14.77 14.61 -6.78
N PRO A 410 15.98 14.07 -6.51
CA PRO A 410 16.30 12.68 -6.81
C PRO A 410 15.39 11.66 -6.14
N LEU A 411 14.96 11.94 -4.91
CA LEU A 411 14.06 11.05 -4.15
C LEU A 411 12.65 11.10 -4.75
N CYS A 412 12.19 12.27 -5.17
CA CYS A 412 10.93 12.40 -5.90
C CYS A 412 10.94 11.56 -7.19
N TYR A 413 12.02 11.62 -7.97
CA TYR A 413 12.13 10.80 -9.18
C TYR A 413 12.27 9.30 -8.87
N GLN A 414 12.93 8.91 -7.78
CA GLN A 414 12.91 7.51 -7.32
C GLN A 414 11.48 7.06 -6.98
N SER A 415 10.72 7.90 -6.29
CA SER A 415 9.30 7.66 -6.01
C SER A 415 8.49 7.51 -7.31
N LEU A 416 8.72 8.40 -8.30
CA LEU A 416 8.08 8.31 -9.63
C LEU A 416 8.39 6.97 -10.32
N GLY A 417 9.64 6.53 -10.26
CA GLY A 417 10.05 5.25 -10.83
C GLY A 417 9.37 4.05 -10.19
N ARG A 418 9.25 4.06 -8.87
CA ARG A 418 8.50 3.05 -8.11
C ARG A 418 7.04 2.98 -8.59
N ASP A 419 6.38 4.14 -8.66
CA ASP A 419 5.00 4.23 -9.14
C ASP A 419 4.86 3.82 -10.61
N ALA A 420 5.83 4.18 -11.45
CA ALA A 420 5.81 3.85 -12.88
C ALA A 420 5.85 2.35 -13.13
N ASP A 421 6.63 1.60 -12.35
CA ASP A 421 6.70 0.14 -12.39
C ASP A 421 5.44 -0.50 -11.79
N ALA A 422 4.95 0.03 -10.66
CA ALA A 422 3.73 -0.46 -10.00
C ALA A 422 2.45 -0.28 -10.85
N TYR A 423 2.32 0.82 -11.60
CA TYR A 423 1.16 1.06 -12.48
C TYR A 423 1.06 0.10 -13.67
N GLY A 424 2.06 -0.78 -13.88
CA GLY A 424 2.07 -1.76 -14.95
C GLY A 424 2.23 -1.17 -16.36
N GLY A 425 1.94 -1.97 -17.38
CA GLY A 425 2.08 -1.61 -18.81
C GLY A 425 3.33 -2.17 -19.50
N GLY A 426 4.11 -3.01 -18.81
CA GLY A 426 5.32 -3.64 -19.36
C GLY A 426 6.53 -2.72 -19.41
N ASP A 427 7.71 -3.29 -19.71
CA ASP A 427 9.00 -2.60 -19.61
C ASP A 427 9.09 -1.36 -20.50
N ASP A 428 8.50 -1.39 -21.70
CA ASP A 428 8.54 -0.26 -22.63
C ASP A 428 7.75 0.94 -22.11
N MET A 429 6.58 0.71 -21.51
CA MET A 429 5.78 1.78 -20.89
C MET A 429 6.50 2.38 -19.68
N VAL A 430 7.09 1.53 -18.82
CA VAL A 430 7.85 1.98 -17.65
C VAL A 430 9.04 2.84 -18.09
N ARG A 431 9.78 2.40 -19.12
CA ARG A 431 10.90 3.18 -19.68
C ARG A 431 10.43 4.49 -20.30
N ALA A 432 9.35 4.49 -21.06
CA ALA A 432 8.79 5.71 -21.66
C ALA A 432 8.42 6.76 -20.58
N ARG A 433 7.81 6.33 -19.47
CA ARG A 433 7.50 7.20 -18.32
C ARG A 433 8.77 7.80 -17.71
N CYS A 434 9.82 7.00 -17.53
CA CYS A 434 11.10 7.51 -17.01
C CYS A 434 11.83 8.43 -18.00
N VAL A 435 11.80 8.14 -19.30
CA VAL A 435 12.38 9.02 -20.33
C VAL A 435 11.67 10.37 -20.35
N ALA A 436 10.34 10.39 -20.17
CA ALA A 436 9.58 11.63 -20.06
C ALA A 436 9.99 12.49 -18.85
N ALA A 437 10.69 11.92 -17.86
CA ALA A 437 11.22 12.66 -16.71
C ALA A 437 12.43 13.56 -17.02
N GLY A 438 12.96 13.53 -18.25
CA GLY A 438 14.08 14.38 -18.68
C GLY A 438 15.31 14.18 -17.80
N ASP A 439 15.82 15.25 -17.20
CA ASP A 439 16.98 15.21 -16.29
C ASP A 439 16.76 14.28 -15.06
N GLY A 440 15.52 13.94 -14.75
CA GLY A 440 15.14 12.99 -13.71
C GLY A 440 15.19 11.52 -14.11
N ALA A 441 15.38 11.20 -15.40
CA ALA A 441 15.22 9.85 -15.94
C ALA A 441 16.12 8.81 -15.22
N ALA A 442 17.38 9.15 -14.97
CA ALA A 442 18.31 8.26 -14.28
C ALA A 442 17.82 7.90 -12.85
N TRP A 443 17.26 8.86 -12.13
CA TRP A 443 16.69 8.64 -10.79
C TRP A 443 15.34 7.91 -10.83
N CYS A 444 14.55 8.09 -11.89
CA CYS A 444 13.37 7.27 -12.15
C CYS A 444 13.76 5.79 -12.33
N HIS A 445 14.78 5.50 -13.13
CA HIS A 445 15.27 4.13 -13.30
C HIS A 445 15.81 3.51 -12.00
N VAL A 446 16.43 4.30 -11.11
CA VAL A 446 16.82 3.86 -9.76
C VAL A 446 15.59 3.38 -8.96
N GLY A 447 14.49 4.14 -9.00
CA GLY A 447 13.23 3.78 -8.37
C GLY A 447 12.67 2.46 -8.88
N VAL A 448 12.61 2.29 -10.20
CA VAL A 448 12.15 1.05 -10.85
C VAL A 448 13.01 -0.15 -10.44
N ALA A 449 14.34 0.00 -10.49
CA ALA A 449 15.26 -1.08 -10.16
C ALA A 449 15.05 -1.57 -8.72
N LYS A 450 14.96 -0.65 -7.75
CA LYS A 450 14.68 -1.00 -6.34
C LYS A 450 13.32 -1.66 -6.18
N ASN A 451 12.29 -1.12 -6.82
CA ASN A 451 10.93 -1.67 -6.80
C ASN A 451 10.92 -3.14 -7.23
N ARG A 452 11.58 -3.48 -8.35
CA ARG A 452 11.64 -4.86 -8.87
C ARG A 452 12.37 -5.82 -7.95
N VAL A 453 13.41 -5.35 -7.27
CA VAL A 453 14.12 -6.17 -6.28
C VAL A 453 13.23 -6.46 -5.08
N HIS A 454 12.46 -5.47 -4.60
CA HIS A 454 11.53 -5.64 -3.49
C HIS A 454 10.32 -6.52 -3.85
N ASP A 455 9.72 -6.28 -5.02
CA ASP A 455 8.56 -7.02 -5.52
C ASP A 455 8.85 -8.51 -5.69
N ARG A 456 9.99 -8.82 -6.31
CA ARG A 456 10.36 -10.20 -6.67
C ARG A 456 11.26 -10.89 -5.67
N HIS A 457 11.70 -10.17 -4.63
CA HIS A 457 12.70 -10.66 -3.67
C HIS A 457 13.98 -11.20 -4.34
N ASP A 458 14.33 -10.68 -5.53
CA ASP A 458 15.45 -11.14 -6.34
C ASP A 458 16.19 -9.95 -6.98
N PRO A 459 17.47 -9.72 -6.62
CA PRO A 459 18.32 -8.70 -7.23
C PRO A 459 18.40 -8.80 -8.76
N ARG A 460 18.28 -10.00 -9.33
CA ARG A 460 18.41 -10.24 -10.77
C ARG A 460 17.32 -9.54 -11.57
N ALA A 461 16.13 -9.35 -11.00
CA ALA A 461 15.05 -8.63 -11.66
C ALA A 461 15.41 -7.16 -11.91
N GLY A 462 16.03 -6.52 -10.92
CA GLY A 462 16.56 -5.16 -11.04
C GLY A 462 17.74 -5.09 -12.01
N LEU A 463 18.69 -6.03 -11.93
CA LEU A 463 19.85 -6.07 -12.83
C LEU A 463 19.44 -6.25 -14.30
N ALA A 464 18.52 -7.18 -14.59
CA ALA A 464 18.01 -7.42 -15.93
C ALA A 464 17.33 -6.16 -16.51
N TYR A 465 16.56 -5.45 -15.68
CA TYR A 465 15.98 -4.16 -16.07
C TYR A 465 17.07 -3.14 -16.42
N CYS A 466 18.05 -2.95 -15.52
CA CYS A 466 19.13 -1.99 -15.71
C CYS A 466 20.00 -2.29 -16.95
N ALA A 467 20.30 -3.56 -17.19
CA ALA A 467 21.11 -3.99 -18.34
C ALA A 467 20.40 -3.74 -19.68
N ALA A 468 19.08 -3.86 -19.69
CA ALA A 468 18.26 -3.62 -20.88
C ALA A 468 17.91 -2.13 -21.11
N LEU A 469 18.45 -1.20 -20.31
CA LEU A 469 18.20 0.24 -20.50
C LEU A 469 18.96 0.80 -21.72
N PRO A 470 18.26 1.42 -22.67
CA PRO A 470 18.89 2.17 -23.77
C PRO A 470 19.38 3.54 -23.27
N ALA A 471 20.26 3.55 -22.27
CA ALA A 471 20.77 4.75 -21.61
C ALA A 471 22.30 4.86 -21.76
N ASP A 472 22.89 5.93 -21.24
CA ASP A 472 24.34 6.07 -21.16
C ASP A 472 24.94 5.19 -20.03
N GLU A 473 26.26 5.04 -20.03
CA GLU A 473 26.99 4.23 -19.05
C GLU A 473 26.78 4.71 -17.59
N ALA A 474 26.71 6.03 -17.36
CA ALA A 474 26.51 6.59 -16.02
C ALA A 474 25.13 6.23 -15.48
N THR A 475 24.09 6.31 -16.32
CA THR A 475 22.74 5.89 -15.96
C THR A 475 22.66 4.40 -15.63
N ARG A 476 23.26 3.51 -16.46
CA ARG A 476 23.31 2.07 -16.16
C ARG A 476 24.10 1.76 -14.90
N THR A 477 25.22 2.44 -14.68
CA THR A 477 26.03 2.31 -13.46
C THR A 477 25.23 2.74 -12.21
N LEU A 478 24.50 3.84 -12.29
CA LEU A 478 23.63 4.32 -11.20
C LEU A 478 22.49 3.35 -10.92
N CYS A 479 21.83 2.82 -11.96
CA CYS A 479 20.78 1.81 -11.84
C CYS A 479 21.32 0.53 -11.17
N GLY A 480 22.48 0.04 -11.61
CA GLY A 480 23.15 -1.10 -10.99
C GLY A 480 23.52 -0.86 -9.52
N ALA A 481 24.00 0.35 -9.19
CA ALA A 481 24.29 0.73 -7.82
C ALA A 481 23.04 0.71 -6.92
N ALA A 482 21.88 1.09 -7.46
CA ALA A 482 20.61 0.96 -6.74
C ALA A 482 20.33 -0.49 -6.34
N VAL A 483 20.55 -1.45 -7.24
CA VAL A 483 20.41 -2.89 -6.92
C VAL A 483 21.45 -3.33 -5.88
N GLY A 484 22.68 -2.82 -5.96
CA GLY A 484 23.72 -3.13 -4.98
C GLY A 484 23.39 -2.66 -3.56
N GLU A 485 22.72 -1.50 -3.41
CA GLU A 485 22.21 -1.03 -2.12
C GLU A 485 21.22 -2.05 -1.51
N GLU A 486 20.38 -2.65 -2.35
CA GLU A 486 19.42 -3.68 -1.94
C GLU A 486 20.09 -5.03 -1.64
N VAL A 487 21.05 -5.47 -2.48
CA VAL A 487 21.85 -6.69 -2.25
C VAL A 487 22.50 -6.69 -0.86
N ARG A 488 22.90 -5.52 -0.36
CA ARG A 488 23.45 -5.37 0.98
C ARG A 488 22.46 -5.70 2.10
N LEU A 489 21.15 -5.62 1.86
CA LEU A 489 20.10 -6.04 2.79
C LEU A 489 19.86 -7.55 2.73
N PHE A 490 19.88 -8.16 1.54
CA PHE A 490 19.53 -9.57 1.34
C PHE A 490 20.63 -10.57 1.69
N ALA A 491 21.90 -10.19 1.55
CA ALA A 491 23.00 -11.12 1.71
C ALA A 491 24.13 -10.60 2.60
N GLU A 492 24.79 -11.53 3.28
CA GLU A 492 26.07 -11.31 3.94
C GLU A 492 27.19 -11.14 2.91
N LEU A 493 28.27 -10.46 3.29
CA LEU A 493 29.33 -10.02 2.36
C LEU A 493 29.85 -11.13 1.43
N VAL A 494 30.02 -12.35 1.95
CA VAL A 494 30.52 -13.53 1.21
C VAL A 494 29.55 -13.99 0.10
N GLY A 495 28.24 -13.79 0.29
CA GLY A 495 27.18 -14.19 -0.66
C GLY A 495 26.75 -13.11 -1.66
N ARG A 496 27.25 -11.87 -1.53
CA ARG A 496 26.81 -10.74 -2.39
C ARG A 496 27.36 -10.79 -3.80
N ALA A 497 28.58 -11.29 -3.99
CA ALA A 497 29.26 -11.27 -5.28
C ALA A 497 28.46 -11.89 -6.45
N PRO A 498 27.91 -13.11 -6.33
CA PRO A 498 27.10 -13.71 -7.40
C PRO A 498 25.76 -12.99 -7.63
N LEU A 499 25.25 -12.25 -6.63
CA LEU A 499 23.99 -11.50 -6.76
C LEU A 499 24.12 -10.23 -7.61
N CYS A 500 25.35 -9.77 -7.85
CA CYS A 500 25.64 -8.63 -8.73
C CYS A 500 26.05 -9.05 -10.16
N ALA A 501 25.86 -10.31 -10.55
CA ALA A 501 26.20 -10.79 -11.88
C ALA A 501 25.20 -10.27 -12.93
N SER A 502 25.72 -9.57 -13.94
CA SER A 502 24.96 -9.04 -15.09
C SER A 502 25.82 -9.14 -16.34
N ASP A 503 25.18 -9.28 -17.51
CA ASP A 503 25.86 -9.26 -18.80
C ASP A 503 26.32 -7.85 -19.21
N ASP A 504 25.87 -6.81 -18.49
CA ASP A 504 26.34 -5.43 -18.64
C ASP A 504 27.39 -5.07 -17.57
N GLU A 505 28.57 -4.66 -18.03
CA GLU A 505 29.71 -4.36 -17.16
C GLU A 505 29.49 -3.11 -16.29
N ALA A 506 28.79 -2.09 -16.80
CA ALA A 506 28.50 -0.86 -16.07
C ALA A 506 27.54 -1.13 -14.90
N VAL A 507 26.49 -1.92 -15.16
CA VAL A 507 25.56 -2.42 -14.14
C VAL A 507 26.30 -3.24 -13.08
N THR A 508 27.18 -4.15 -13.51
CA THR A 508 27.98 -4.99 -12.62
C THR A 508 28.86 -4.15 -11.70
N ARG A 509 29.62 -3.19 -12.24
CA ARG A 509 30.47 -2.27 -11.45
C ARG A 509 29.66 -1.47 -10.45
N GLY A 510 28.52 -0.91 -10.88
CA GLY A 510 27.62 -0.17 -10.00
C GLY A 510 27.13 -1.01 -8.82
N CYS A 511 26.59 -2.20 -9.11
CA CYS A 511 26.07 -3.12 -8.09
C CYS A 511 27.16 -3.54 -7.10
N ARG A 512 28.33 -3.94 -7.59
CA ARG A 512 29.42 -4.42 -6.73
C ARG A 512 29.94 -3.34 -5.79
N PHE A 513 30.08 -2.11 -6.27
CA PHE A 513 30.45 -0.98 -5.43
C PHE A 513 29.42 -0.74 -4.32
N ALA A 514 28.13 -0.60 -4.67
CA ALA A 514 27.09 -0.31 -3.68
C ALA A 514 26.80 -1.48 -2.71
N ALA A 515 27.00 -2.72 -3.16
CA ALA A 515 26.94 -3.92 -2.31
C ALA A 515 28.11 -4.02 -1.30
N GLY A 516 29.12 -3.13 -1.43
CA GLY A 516 30.31 -3.10 -0.58
C GLY A 516 31.38 -4.13 -0.95
N LEU A 517 31.31 -4.70 -2.16
CA LEU A 517 32.30 -5.65 -2.67
C LEU A 517 33.54 -4.94 -3.23
N GLU A 518 33.39 -3.68 -3.62
CA GLU A 518 34.46 -2.85 -4.17
C GLU A 518 34.60 -1.54 -3.40
N ARG A 519 35.84 -1.12 -3.14
CA ARG A 519 36.14 0.12 -2.42
C ARG A 519 36.18 1.33 -3.34
N GLN A 520 36.53 1.12 -4.61
CA GLN A 520 36.68 2.21 -5.57
C GLN A 520 35.33 2.55 -6.18
N ARG A 521 34.94 3.82 -6.06
CA ARG A 521 33.72 4.34 -6.67
C ARG A 521 33.88 4.39 -8.20
N PRO A 522 32.94 3.83 -8.98
CA PRO A 522 32.96 3.96 -10.43
C PRO A 522 32.98 5.43 -10.85
N ALA A 523 33.83 5.79 -11.82
CA ALA A 523 33.95 7.17 -12.30
C ALA A 523 32.62 7.68 -12.89
N ALA A 524 31.88 6.80 -13.56
CA ALA A 524 30.58 7.08 -14.15
C ALA A 524 29.44 7.22 -13.12
N LEU A 525 29.63 6.81 -11.87
CA LEU A 525 28.58 6.95 -10.85
C LEU A 525 28.43 8.45 -10.48
N PRO A 526 27.23 9.06 -10.52
CA PRO A 526 27.03 10.44 -10.06
C PRO A 526 27.11 10.53 -8.53
N ARG A 527 27.50 11.70 -8.00
CA ARG A 527 27.59 11.88 -6.53
C ARG A 527 26.16 12.06 -6.04
N TYR A 528 25.75 11.23 -5.08
CA TYR A 528 24.44 11.40 -4.44
C TYR A 528 24.38 12.81 -3.83
N PRO A 529 23.40 13.64 -4.20
CA PRO A 529 23.29 15.00 -3.66
C PRO A 529 22.80 15.01 -2.19
N VAL A 530 22.26 13.90 -1.70
CA VAL A 530 21.85 13.70 -0.30
C VAL A 530 22.72 12.61 0.30
N ARG A 531 23.60 12.98 1.24
CA ARG A 531 24.29 11.97 2.07
C ARG A 531 23.23 11.18 2.85
N PRO A 532 23.37 9.85 2.97
CA PRO A 532 22.58 9.04 3.90
C PRO A 532 22.61 9.61 5.31
#